data_AF-A0A8S2G2F1-F1
#
_entry.id   AF-A0A8S2G2F1-F1
#
_cell.length_a   1.000
_cell.length_b   1.000
_cell.length_c   1.000
_cell.angle_alpha   90.00
_cell.angle_beta   90.00
_cell.angle_gamma   90.00
#
_symmetry.space_group_name_H-M   'P 1'
#
loop_
_entity.id
_entity.type
_entity.pdbx_description
1 polymer ?
#
loop_
_entity_poly.entity_id
_entity_poly.type
_entity_poly.pdbx_seq_one_letter_code
_entity_poly.pdbx_strand_id
1 'polypeptide(L)'
;MANVRKYLEASISNENDIHININCIDPLGRSALLIAIEYENLEMIELLLNYNVDTGEALLHAIDEEFVEAVELLLQHDDQKRMTEDK
;
A
#
# COMPACT_ATOMS: atom_id res chain seq x y z
N MET A 1 -13.55 -6.85 18.65
CA MET A 1 -12.89 -7.39 17.45
C MET A 1 -11.89 -6.34 16.99
N ALA A 2 -10.59 -6.63 17.04
CA ALA A 2 -9.55 -5.68 16.67
C ALA A 2 -9.41 -5.68 15.15
N ASN A 3 -9.82 -4.60 14.50
CA ASN A 3 -9.62 -4.43 13.06
C ASN A 3 -8.14 -4.21 12.75
N VAL A 4 -7.71 -4.64 11.57
CA VAL A 4 -6.34 -4.45 11.02
C VAL A 4 -5.90 -2.98 11.14
N ARG A 5 -6.84 -2.04 10.92
CA ARG A 5 -6.65 -0.60 11.16
C ARG A 5 -6.16 -0.25 12.57
N LYS A 6 -6.71 -0.90 13.60
CA LYS A 6 -6.34 -0.64 15.00
C LYS A 6 -4.92 -1.13 15.31
N TYR A 7 -4.48 -2.22 14.66
CA TYR A 7 -3.11 -2.70 14.81
C TYR A 7 -2.11 -1.77 14.11
N LEU A 8 -2.44 -1.27 12.90
CA LEU A 8 -1.59 -0.31 12.19
C LEU A 8 -1.49 1.03 12.94
N GLU A 9 -2.61 1.56 13.43
CA GLU A 9 -2.65 2.78 14.25
C GLU A 9 -1.86 2.59 15.57
N ALA A 10 -1.91 1.41 16.19
CA ALA A 10 -1.16 1.10 17.41
C ALA A 10 0.35 0.97 17.16
N SER A 11 0.79 0.41 16.02
CA SER A 11 2.21 0.36 15.65
C SER A 11 2.80 1.74 15.32
N ILE A 12 1.98 2.70 14.88
CA ILE A 12 2.42 4.08 14.58
C ILE A 12 2.44 4.94 15.85
N SER A 13 1.58 4.65 16.83
CA SER A 13 1.43 5.44 18.06
C SER A 13 2.55 5.26 19.09
N ASN A 14 3.65 4.56 18.76
CA ASN A 14 4.85 4.51 19.59
C ASN A 14 4.65 3.94 21.02
N GLU A 15 3.53 3.25 21.28
CA GLU A 15 3.28 2.58 22.58
C GLU A 15 3.92 1.20 22.65
N ASN A 16 4.29 0.61 21.51
CA ASN A 16 5.08 -0.61 21.45
C ASN A 16 6.16 -0.42 20.38
N ASP A 17 7.39 -0.75 20.74
CA ASP A 17 8.64 -0.71 19.96
C ASP A 17 8.61 -1.70 18.76
N ILE A 18 7.51 -1.71 18.02
CA ILE A 18 7.27 -2.58 16.87
C ILE A 18 7.48 -1.72 15.62
N HIS A 19 8.74 -1.59 15.23
CA HIS A 19 9.10 -1.07 13.91
C HIS A 19 8.67 -2.06 12.82
N ILE A 20 7.41 -2.00 12.41
CA ILE A 20 6.90 -2.74 11.26
C ILE A 20 7.43 -2.05 10.01
N ASN A 21 8.27 -2.74 9.24
CA ASN A 21 8.67 -2.28 7.92
C ASN A 21 7.48 -2.45 6.95
N ILE A 22 6.87 -1.33 6.55
CA ILE A 22 5.74 -1.29 5.62
C ILE A 22 6.16 -1.78 4.21
N ASN A 23 7.43 -1.62 3.85
CA ASN A 23 8.01 -2.07 2.58
C ASN A 23 8.67 -3.44 2.71
N CYS A 24 8.22 -4.29 3.65
CA CYS A 24 8.74 -5.64 3.75
C CYS A 24 8.36 -6.47 2.50
N ILE A 25 9.23 -7.42 2.18
CA ILE A 25 9.04 -8.37 1.08
C ILE A 25 8.98 -9.79 1.64
N ASP A 26 8.13 -10.61 1.05
CA ASP A 26 8.10 -12.05 1.32
C ASP A 26 9.34 -12.75 0.75
N PRO A 27 9.61 -14.01 1.11
CA PRO A 27 10.69 -14.82 0.52
C PRO A 27 10.60 -14.98 -1.01
N LEU A 28 9.42 -14.71 -1.58
CA LEU A 28 9.15 -14.69 -3.03
C LEU A 28 9.38 -13.31 -3.67
N GLY A 29 9.80 -12.30 -2.90
CA GLY A 29 10.05 -10.94 -3.39
C GLY A 29 8.80 -10.07 -3.55
N ARG A 30 7.64 -10.52 -3.06
CA ARG A 30 6.37 -9.78 -3.18
C ARG A 30 6.17 -8.86 -1.98
N SER A 31 5.75 -7.63 -2.24
CA SER A 31 5.36 -6.66 -1.20
C SER A 31 3.90 -6.86 -0.79
N ALA A 32 3.53 -6.28 0.35
CA ALA A 32 2.13 -6.26 0.80
C ALA A 32 1.18 -5.62 -0.23
N LEU A 33 1.67 -4.64 -1.00
CA LEU A 33 0.90 -3.97 -2.05
C LEU A 33 0.63 -4.88 -3.25
N LEU A 34 1.64 -5.63 -3.70
CA LEU A 34 1.49 -6.61 -4.79
C LEU A 34 0.48 -7.70 -4.42
N ILE A 35 0.58 -8.21 -3.19
CA ILE A 35 -0.35 -9.22 -2.67
C ILE A 35 -1.77 -8.66 -2.58
N ALA A 36 -1.93 -7.40 -2.16
CA ALA A 36 -3.24 -6.76 -2.11
C ALA A 36 -3.89 -6.62 -3.49
N ILE A 37 -3.08 -6.39 -4.54
CA ILE A 37 -3.51 -6.36 -5.94
C ILE A 37 -3.90 -7.76 -6.43
N GLU A 38 -3.06 -8.78 -6.19
CA GLU A 38 -3.35 -10.19 -6.56
C GLU A 38 -4.70 -10.69 -5.98
N TYR A 39 -5.08 -10.19 -4.80
CA TYR A 39 -6.34 -10.54 -4.14
C TYR A 39 -7.48 -9.54 -4.37
N GLU A 40 -7.31 -8.59 -5.30
CA GLU A 40 -8.29 -7.56 -5.66
C GLU A 40 -8.84 -6.79 -4.43
N ASN A 41 -8.00 -6.59 -3.40
CA ASN A 41 -8.43 -5.98 -2.15
C ASN A 41 -8.19 -4.47 -2.17
N LEU A 42 -9.17 -3.73 -2.70
CA LEU A 42 -9.13 -2.27 -2.83
C LEU A 42 -8.91 -1.55 -1.49
N GLU A 43 -9.62 -1.97 -0.43
CA GLU A 43 -9.53 -1.33 0.89
C GLU A 43 -8.11 -1.45 1.47
N MET A 44 -7.47 -2.60 1.25
CA MET A 44 -6.08 -2.80 1.66
C MET A 44 -5.11 -1.96 0.83
N ILE A 45 -5.35 -1.81 -0.47
CA ILE A 45 -4.53 -0.95 -1.34
C ILE A 45 -4.62 0.51 -0.88
N GLU A 46 -5.84 1.03 -0.66
CA GLU A 46 -6.04 2.39 -0.14
C GLU A 46 -5.33 2.59 1.21
N LEU A 47 -5.47 1.62 2.11
CA LEU A 47 -4.84 1.67 3.43
C LEU A 47 -3.30 1.72 3.31
N LEU A 48 -2.71 0.88 2.46
CA LEU A 48 -1.26 0.84 2.24
C LEU A 48 -0.74 2.14 1.57
N LEU A 49 -1.49 2.68 0.60
CA LEU A 49 -1.16 3.97 -0.04
C LEU A 49 -1.23 5.14 0.95
N ASN A 50 -2.21 5.14 1.86
CA ASN A 50 -2.29 6.13 2.94
C ASN A 50 -1.07 6.09 3.88
N TYR A 51 -0.40 4.94 3.98
CA TYR A 51 0.85 4.79 4.73
C TYR A 51 2.11 5.02 3.91
N ASN A 52 1.98 5.56 2.69
CA ASN A 52 3.10 5.96 1.83
C ASN A 52 4.05 4.79 1.51
N VAL A 53 3.47 3.60 1.26
CA VAL A 53 4.19 2.42 0.77
C VAL A 53 4.86 2.70 -0.57
N ASP A 54 5.98 2.05 -0.85
CA ASP A 54 6.62 2.16 -2.15
C ASP A 54 5.76 1.47 -3.23
N THR A 55 5.39 2.23 -4.26
CA THR A 55 4.54 1.76 -5.35
C THR A 55 5.32 0.96 -6.40
N GLY A 56 6.66 1.08 -6.47
CA GLY A 56 7.55 0.22 -7.25
C GLY A 56 6.97 -0.31 -8.58
N GLU A 57 6.79 -1.63 -8.67
CA GLU A 57 6.23 -2.34 -9.83
C GLU A 57 4.71 -2.58 -9.74
N ALA A 58 4.05 -2.07 -8.69
CA ALA A 58 2.63 -2.34 -8.41
C ALA A 58 1.70 -1.88 -9.54
N LEU A 59 2.02 -0.77 -10.22
CA LEU A 59 1.23 -0.30 -11.36
C LEU A 59 1.30 -1.27 -12.54
N LEU A 60 2.49 -1.81 -12.84
CA LEU A 60 2.64 -2.79 -13.92
C LEU A 60 1.88 -4.08 -13.57
N HIS A 61 1.99 -4.52 -12.32
CA HIS A 61 1.29 -5.72 -11.85
C HIS A 61 -0.23 -5.56 -11.88
N ALA A 62 -0.77 -4.39 -11.51
CA ALA A 62 -2.20 -4.12 -11.60
C ALA A 62 -2.72 -4.15 -13.05
N ILE A 63 -1.89 -3.78 -14.03
CA ILE A 63 -2.24 -3.89 -15.46
C ILE A 63 -2.23 -5.35 -15.91
N ASP A 64 -1.21 -6.14 -15.50
CA ASP A 64 -1.11 -7.56 -15.84
C ASP A 64 -2.28 -8.38 -15.26
N GLU A 65 -2.76 -8.01 -14.07
CA GLU A 65 -3.94 -8.61 -13.42
C GLU A 65 -5.28 -8.01 -13.92
N GLU A 66 -5.25 -7.05 -14.86
CA GLU A 66 -6.42 -6.36 -15.41
C GLU A 66 -7.31 -5.66 -14.35
N PHE A 67 -6.75 -5.28 -13.20
CA PHE A 67 -7.49 -4.66 -12.10
C PHE A 67 -7.61 -3.14 -12.28
N VAL A 68 -8.62 -2.72 -13.04
CA VAL A 68 -8.84 -1.32 -13.45
C VAL A 68 -8.92 -0.36 -12.27
N GLU A 69 -9.65 -0.72 -11.22
CA GLU A 69 -9.83 0.15 -10.05
C GLU A 69 -8.51 0.40 -9.30
N ALA A 70 -7.64 -0.61 -9.19
CA ALA A 70 -6.31 -0.42 -8.60
C ALA A 70 -5.43 0.47 -9.46
N VAL A 71 -5.50 0.35 -10.79
CA VAL A 71 -4.76 1.23 -11.72
C VAL A 71 -5.19 2.69 -11.53
N GLU A 72 -6.49 2.97 -11.46
CA GLU A 72 -6.99 4.32 -11.22
C GLU A 72 -6.52 4.88 -9.87
N LEU A 73 -6.60 4.10 -8.80
CA LEU A 73 -6.14 4.50 -7.47
C LEU A 73 -4.63 4.79 -7.42
N LEU A 74 -3.82 3.93 -8.03
CA LEU A 74 -2.37 4.10 -8.08
C LEU A 74 -1.96 5.35 -8.85
N LEU A 75 -2.62 5.63 -9.98
CA LEU A 75 -2.37 6.85 -10.77
C LEU A 75 -2.76 8.12 -9.99
N GLN A 76 -3.93 8.11 -9.34
CA GLN A 76 -4.36 9.24 -8.49
C GLN A 76 -3.36 9.51 -7.36
N HIS A 77 -2.81 8.47 -6.75
CA HIS A 77 -1.81 8.61 -5.70
C HIS A 77 -0.49 9.20 -6.22
N ASP A 78 -0.01 8.77 -7.40
CA ASP A 78 1.21 9.34 -8.02
C ASP A 78 1.02 10.82 -8.37
N ASP A 79 -0.13 11.20 -8.92
CA ASP A 79 -0.48 12.59 -9.21
C ASP A 79 -0.50 13.45 -7.93
N GLN A 80 -1.12 12.95 -6.85
CA GLN A 80 -1.13 13.65 -5.56
C GLN A 80 0.27 13.84 -5.00
N LYS A 81 1.12 12.82 -5.09
CA LYS A 81 2.51 12.88 -4.62
C LYS A 81 3.31 13.94 -5.38
N ARG A 82 3.18 13.98 -6.72
CA ARG A 82 3.80 15.01 -7.56
C ARG A 82 3.34 16.42 -7.18
N MET A 83 2.06 16.62 -6.91
CA MET A 83 1.54 17.92 -6.47
C MET A 83 2.07 18.38 -5.10
N THR A 84 2.50 17.46 -4.24
CA THR A 84 3.10 17.80 -2.95
C THR A 84 4.59 18.11 -3.03
N GLU A 85 5.30 17.64 -4.05
CA GLU A 85 6.74 17.88 -4.26
C GLU A 85 7.03 19.23 -4.96
N ASP A 86 6.05 19.81 -5.67
CA ASP A 86 6.18 21.10 -6.39
C ASP A 86 5.87 22.36 -5.55
N LYS A 87 5.74 22.24 -4.22
CA LYS A 87 5.50 23.37 -3.28
C LYS A 87 6.66 23.58 -2.31
#